data_AF-A0A3A6PB58-F1
#
_entry.id   AF-A0A3A6PB58-F1
#
_cell.length_a   1.000
_cell.length_b   1.000
_cell.length_c   1.000
_cell.angle_alpha   90.00
_cell.angle_beta   90.00
_cell.angle_gamma   90.00
#
_symmetry.space_group_name_H-M   'P 1'
#
loop_
_entity.id
_entity.type
_entity.pdbx_description
1 polymer ?
#
loop_
_entity_poly.entity_id
_entity_poly.type
_entity_poly.pdbx_seq_one_letter_code
_entity_poly.pdbx_strand_id
1 'polypeptide(L)' 'MRRRQGKLAKIVAVVSVYPDEVKGGAPIFIASDTGKLEETAFLLEKILDASAHDLKNGTIILVDHH' A
#
# COMPACT_ATOMS: atom_id res chain seq x y z
N MET A 1 -35.68 -0.66 0.35
CA MET A 1 -34.65 -1.24 -0.53
C MET A 1 -33.30 -0.59 -0.19
N ARG A 2 -32.42 -1.27 0.56
CA ARG A 2 -31.13 -0.70 0.99
C ARG A 2 -30.09 -1.10 -0.06
N ARG A 3 -29.59 -0.15 -0.86
CA ARG A 3 -28.47 -0.41 -1.77
C ARG A 3 -27.29 -0.85 -0.90
N ARG A 4 -26.79 -2.08 -1.09
CA ARG A 4 -25.45 -2.43 -0.60
C ARG A 4 -24.49 -1.58 -1.42
N GLN A 5 -24.02 -0.47 -0.84
CA GLN A 5 -22.85 0.20 -1.38
C GLN A 5 -21.73 -0.84 -1.30
N GLY A 6 -21.29 -1.38 -2.43
CA GLY A 6 -20.09 -2.22 -2.46
C GLY A 6 -18.96 -1.40 -1.85
N LYS A 7 -18.26 -1.94 -0.85
CA LYS A 7 -17.16 -1.22 -0.22
C LYS A 7 -16.08 -1.04 -1.29
N LEU A 8 -15.67 0.21 -1.50
CA LEU A 8 -14.60 0.55 -2.44
C LEU A 8 -13.28 0.17 -1.80
N ALA A 9 -12.43 -0.53 -2.53
CA ALA A 9 -11.05 -0.80 -2.12
C ALA A 9 -10.34 0.53 -1.83
N LYS A 10 -9.70 0.63 -0.67
CA LYS A 10 -9.03 1.85 -0.22
C LYS A 10 -7.53 1.59 -0.06
N ILE A 11 -6.71 2.38 -0.76
CA ILE A 11 -5.26 2.39 -0.51
C ILE A 11 -5.02 3.06 0.84
N VAL A 12 -4.38 2.33 1.76
CA VAL A 12 -4.11 2.79 3.14
C VAL A 12 -2.65 3.13 3.39
N ALA A 13 -1.73 2.64 2.56
CA ALA A 13 -0.32 3.06 2.55
C ALA A 13 0.34 2.74 1.20
N VAL A 14 1.47 3.39 0.93
CA VAL A 14 2.34 3.15 -0.22
C VAL A 14 3.77 2.99 0.28
N VAL A 15 4.50 1.99 -0.22
CA VAL A 15 5.93 1.82 0.00
C VAL A 15 6.62 1.85 -1.35
N SER A 16 7.67 2.65 -1.52
CA SER A 16 8.36 2.78 -2.81
C SER A 16 9.87 2.95 -2.62
N VAL A 17 10.66 2.51 -3.60
CA VAL A 17 12.09 2.88 -3.70
C VAL A 17 12.33 4.14 -4.52
N TYR A 18 11.29 4.70 -5.15
CA TYR A 18 11.36 5.88 -6.03
C TYR A 18 10.52 7.04 -5.48
N PRO A 19 11.08 7.91 -4.63
CA PRO A 19 10.34 9.00 -3.98
C PRO A 19 9.70 9.99 -4.95
N ASP A 20 10.26 10.16 -6.15
CA ASP A 20 9.74 11.09 -7.16
C ASP A 20 8.55 10.51 -7.97
N GLU A 21 8.38 9.19 -7.95
CA GLU A 21 7.34 8.47 -8.71
C GLU A 21 6.04 8.27 -7.91
N VAL A 22 6.04 8.58 -6.61
CA VAL A 22 4.89 8.44 -5.73
C VAL A 22 4.45 9.79 -5.14
N LYS A 23 3.16 10.08 -5.26
CA LYS A 23 2.51 11.28 -4.70
C LYS A 23 1.09 10.88 -4.30
N GLY A 24 0.49 11.54 -3.31
CA GLY A 24 -0.93 11.31 -3.01
C GLY A 24 -1.31 11.51 -1.55
N GLY A 25 -2.52 11.03 -1.23
CA GLY A 25 -3.22 11.27 0.04
C GLY A 25 -3.20 10.13 1.06
N ALA A 26 -2.38 9.10 0.85
CA ALA A 26 -2.12 8.04 1.84
C ALA A 26 -0.68 8.18 2.37
N PRO A 27 -0.37 7.66 3.56
CA PRO A 27 0.99 7.57 4.06
C PRO A 27 1.94 6.90 3.04
N ILE A 28 3.09 7.54 2.80
CA ILE A 28 4.12 7.06 1.86
C ILE A 28 5.39 6.75 2.66
N PHE A 29 5.95 5.57 2.45
CA PHE A 29 7.20 5.11 3.03
C PHE A 29 8.23 4.91 1.93
N ILE A 30 9.39 5.54 2.06
CA ILE A 30 10.47 5.41 1.09
C ILE A 30 11.49 4.39 1.60
N ALA A 31 11.65 3.30 0.87
CA ALA A 31 12.61 2.25 1.15
C ALA A 31 13.94 2.51 0.42
N SER A 32 15.06 2.09 1.01
CA SER A 32 16.40 2.25 0.42
C SER A 32 16.67 1.32 -0.76
N ASP A 33 15.99 0.17 -0.80
CA ASP A 33 16.20 -0.91 -1.75
C ASP A 33 14.98 -1.86 -1.75
N THR A 34 14.99 -2.84 -2.66
CA THR A 34 13.88 -3.79 -2.84
C THR A 34 13.70 -4.74 -1.66
N GLY A 35 14.77 -5.05 -0.90
CA GLY A 35 14.66 -5.86 0.32
C GLY A 35 13.92 -5.10 1.42
N LYS A 36 14.27 -3.81 1.61
CA LYS A 36 13.57 -2.91 2.54
C LYS A 36 12.15 -2.58 2.09
N LEU A 37 11.89 -2.54 0.78
CA LEU A 37 10.54 -2.38 0.22
C LEU A 37 9.62 -3.51 0.69
N GLU A 38 10.04 -4.76 0.51
CA GLU A 38 9.26 -5.94 0.92
C GLU A 38 9.13 -6.03 2.44
N GLU A 39 10.22 -5.86 3.19
CA GLU A 39 10.21 -5.89 4.67
C GLU A 39 9.23 -4.87 5.24
N THR A 40 9.28 -3.63 4.75
CA THR A 40 8.41 -2.54 5.19
C THR A 40 6.95 -2.82 4.83
N ALA A 41 6.70 -3.26 3.58
CA ALA A 41 5.34 -3.57 3.13
C ALA A 41 4.71 -4.72 3.93
N PHE A 42 5.43 -5.81 4.20
CA PHE A 42 4.92 -6.94 4.98
C PHE A 42 4.68 -6.60 6.45
N LEU A 43 5.47 -5.69 7.02
CA LEU A 43 5.22 -5.20 8.36
C LEU A 43 3.94 -4.36 8.40
N LEU A 44 3.79 -3.43 7.44
CA LEU A 44 2.61 -2.58 7.33
C LEU A 44 1.33 -3.36 7.04
N GLU A 45 1.42 -4.42 6.22
CA GLU A 45 0.31 -5.35 5.95
C GLU A 45 -0.31 -5.86 7.26
N LYS A 46 0.53 -6.32 8.19
CA LYS A 46 0.10 -6.85 9.50
C LYS A 46 -0.41 -5.76 10.44
N ILE A 47 0.24 -4.59 10.45
CA ILE A 47 -0.14 -3.47 11.33
C ILE A 47 -1.48 -2.87 10.92
N LEU A 48 -1.73 -2.78 9.61
CA LEU A 48 -2.90 -2.11 9.04
C LEU A 48 -4.07 -3.05 8.77
N ASP A 49 -3.89 -4.36 8.98
CA ASP A 49 -4.86 -5.40 8.58
C ASP A 49 -5.27 -5.23 7.09
N ALA A 50 -4.24 -5.06 6.25
CA ALA A 50 -4.37 -4.75 4.83
C ALA A 50 -3.77 -5.86 3.99
N SER A 51 -3.78 -5.72 2.67
CA SER A 51 -3.01 -6.58 1.78
C SER A 51 -2.05 -5.79 0.90
N ALA A 52 -0.84 -6.33 0.79
CA ALA A 52 0.22 -5.80 -0.04
C ALA A 52 0.05 -6.25 -1.49
N HIS A 53 0.07 -5.28 -2.41
CA HIS A 53 0.06 -5.51 -3.84
C HIS A 53 1.29 -4.87 -4.48
N ASP A 54 2.17 -5.71 -5.05
CA ASP A 54 3.31 -5.26 -5.83
C ASP A 54 2.87 -4.79 -7.23
N LEU A 55 3.23 -3.56 -7.56
CA LEU A 55 2.96 -2.96 -8.87
C LEU A 55 4.04 -3.28 -9.91
N LYS A 56 5.10 -4.01 -9.52
CA LYS A 56 6.24 -4.43 -10.35
C LYS A 56 7.05 -3.27 -10.95
N ASN A 57 7.00 -2.12 -10.29
CA ASN A 57 7.74 -0.92 -10.67
C ASN A 57 8.50 -0.31 -9.47
N GLY A 58 8.86 -1.13 -8.48
CA GLY A 58 9.53 -0.65 -7.26
C GLY A 58 8.59 0.03 -6.26
N THR A 59 7.28 -0.23 -6.36
CA THR A 59 6.26 0.28 -5.45
C THR A 59 5.31 -0.84 -5.03
N ILE A 60 5.04 -0.94 -3.74
CA ILE A 60 4.00 -1.80 -3.15
C ILE A 60 2.92 -0.90 -2.54
N ILE A 61 1.66 -1.21 -2.83
CA ILE A 61 0.52 -0.52 -2.21
C ILE A 61 -0.15 -1.44 -1.19
N LEU A 62 -0.64 -0.86 -0.10
CA LEU A 62 -1.43 -1.55 0.91
C LEU A 62 -2.90 -1.19 0.70
N VAL A 63 -3.75 -2.19 0.54
CA VAL A 63 -5.19 -2.02 0.31
C VAL A 63 -5.99 -2.62 1.47
N ASP A 64 -6.91 -1.84 2.03
CA ASP A 64 -7.88 -2.32 3.03
C ASP A 64 -8.86 -3.29 2.37
N HIS A 65 -8.98 -4.49 2.95
CA HIS A 65 -9.84 -5.57 2.50
C HIS A 65 -11.22 -5.61 3.16
N HIS A 66 -11.45 -4.80 4.19
CA HIS A 66 -12.69 -4.81 4.94
C HIS A 66 -13.82 -4.09 4.24
#